data_AF-V8CIN8-F1
#
_entry.id   AF-V8CIN8-F1
#
_cell.length_a   1.000
_cell.length_b   1.000
_cell.length_c   1.000
_cell.angle_alpha   90.00
_cell.angle_beta   90.00
_cell.angle_gamma   90.00
#
_symmetry.space_group_name_H-M   'P 1'
#
loop_
_entity.id
_entity.type
_entity.pdbx_description
1 polymer ?
#
loop_
_entity_poly.entity_id
_entity_poly.type
_entity_poly.pdbx_seq_one_letter_code
_entity_poly.pdbx_strand_id
1 'polypeptide(L)'
;MQFSTAKRNDILYLCCEGRVKTYEEYLEFARKLDGLIAEHIDSSEKNFSSWRIMLLDAFPFNTYALGHLLRLKLYNNYDFTLATNDYHLLELLESVEFSTMFSVSIEHDPRVYKST
;
A
#
# COMPACT_ATOMS: atom_id res chain seq x y z
N MET A 1 7.83 3.49 -10.09
CA MET A 1 6.79 3.95 -9.12
C MET A 1 7.40 4.96 -8.15
N GLN A 2 6.62 5.97 -7.73
CA GLN A 2 7.00 6.96 -6.72
C GLN A 2 6.48 6.56 -5.34
N PHE A 3 7.22 6.92 -4.28
CA PHE A 3 6.94 6.50 -2.91
C PHE A 3 6.99 7.71 -2.00
N SER A 4 6.02 7.82 -1.10
CA SER A 4 5.91 8.91 -0.13
C SER A 4 5.09 8.47 1.07
N THR A 5 5.02 9.30 2.11
CA THR A 5 4.13 9.09 3.24
C THR A 5 3.17 10.25 3.42
N ALA A 6 2.02 9.98 4.01
CA ALA A 6 1.06 10.99 4.46
C ALA A 6 0.49 10.56 5.81
N LYS A 7 0.07 11.51 6.65
CA LYS A 7 -0.55 11.23 7.94
C LYS A 7 -1.90 11.93 8.03
N ARG A 8 -2.94 11.19 8.40
CA ARG A 8 -4.30 11.73 8.56
C ARG A 8 -5.08 10.94 9.59
N ASN A 9 -5.76 11.64 10.51
CA ASN A 9 -6.62 11.03 11.54
C ASN A 9 -5.94 9.88 12.30
N ASP A 10 -4.68 10.08 12.69
CA ASP A 10 -3.85 9.09 13.37
C ASP A 10 -3.53 7.81 12.55
N ILE A 11 -3.78 7.84 11.25
CA ILE A 11 -3.41 6.81 10.28
C ILE A 11 -2.18 7.29 9.50
N LEU A 12 -1.16 6.44 9.42
CA LEU A 12 -0.03 6.61 8.51
C LEU A 12 -0.31 5.93 7.17
N TYR A 13 -0.13 6.64 6.07
CA TYR A 13 -0.28 6.13 4.72
C TYR A 13 1.10 5.98 4.09
N LEU A 14 1.44 4.77 3.62
CA LEU A 14 2.55 4.52 2.71
C LEU A 14 2.00 4.62 1.29
N CYS A 15 2.27 5.75 0.62
CA CYS A 15 1.71 6.07 -0.69
C CYS A 15 2.63 5.56 -1.80
N CYS A 16 2.09 4.67 -2.63
CA CYS A 16 2.76 4.00 -3.74
C CYS A 16 2.09 4.43 -5.04
N GLU A 17 2.72 5.33 -5.81
CA GLU A 17 2.13 5.98 -6.98
C GLU A 17 2.74 5.50 -8.30
N GLY A 18 1.89 4.98 -9.17
CA GLY A 18 2.23 4.44 -10.48
C GLY A 18 2.18 2.92 -10.53
N ARG A 19 2.43 2.38 -11.72
CA ARG A 19 2.07 0.99 -12.10
C ARG A 19 3.21 0.01 -11.82
N VAL A 20 2.86 -1.28 -11.73
CA VAL A 20 3.84 -2.40 -11.68
C VAL A 20 3.45 -3.45 -12.72
N LYS A 21 4.16 -3.48 -13.85
CA LYS A 21 3.89 -4.35 -14.99
C LYS A 21 4.91 -5.46 -15.12
N THR A 22 6.20 -5.14 -15.00
CA THR A 22 7.29 -6.10 -15.22
C THR A 22 7.82 -6.67 -13.91
N TYR A 23 8.64 -7.72 -14.02
CA TYR A 23 9.32 -8.30 -12.88
C TYR A 23 10.34 -7.32 -12.28
N GLU A 24 11.06 -6.58 -13.10
CA GLU A 24 12.02 -5.55 -12.67
C GLU A 24 11.33 -4.42 -11.91
N GLU A 25 10.17 -3.97 -12.40
CA GLU A 25 9.35 -2.98 -11.69
C GLU A 25 8.84 -3.53 -10.35
N TYR A 26 8.50 -4.82 -10.28
CA TYR A 26 8.17 -5.49 -9.01
C TYR A 26 9.35 -5.47 -8.04
N LEU A 27 10.57 -5.80 -8.49
CA LEU A 27 11.76 -5.79 -7.63
C LEU A 27 12.01 -4.40 -7.04
N GLU A 28 11.83 -3.36 -7.86
CA GLU A 28 11.94 -1.99 -7.40
C GLU A 28 10.82 -1.64 -6.39
N PHE A 29 9.59 -2.04 -6.67
CA PHE A 29 8.45 -1.85 -5.77
C PHE A 29 8.69 -2.50 -4.40
N ALA A 30 9.05 -3.79 -4.40
CA ALA A 30 9.32 -4.57 -3.20
C ALA A 30 10.41 -3.91 -2.35
N ARG A 31 11.55 -3.57 -2.97
CA ARG A 31 12.67 -2.94 -2.27
C ARG A 31 12.29 -1.58 -1.66
N LYS A 32 11.56 -0.74 -2.40
CA LYS A 32 11.17 0.59 -1.93
C LYS A 32 10.10 0.54 -0.84
N LEU A 33 9.12 -0.35 -0.97
CA LEU A 33 8.08 -0.55 0.04
C LEU A 33 8.69 -1.11 1.33
N ASP A 34 9.54 -2.13 1.23
CA ASP A 34 10.24 -2.71 2.39
C ASP A 34 11.10 -1.64 3.10
N GLY A 35 11.72 -0.73 2.34
CA GLY A 35 12.45 0.42 2.87
C GLY A 35 11.57 1.38 3.68
N LEU A 36 10.39 1.77 3.15
CA LEU A 36 9.44 2.62 3.89
C LEU A 36 8.90 1.94 5.15
N ILE A 37 8.67 0.64 5.09
CA ILE A 37 8.21 -0.14 6.25
C ILE A 37 9.30 -0.13 7.33
N ALA A 38 10.55 -0.41 6.98
CA ALA A 38 11.66 -0.35 7.91
C ALA A 38 11.84 1.04 8.54
N GLU A 39 11.69 2.10 7.74
CA GLU A 39 11.86 3.48 8.19
C GLU A 39 10.73 3.94 9.14
N HIS A 40 9.48 3.61 8.84
CA HIS A 40 8.33 4.20 9.53
C HIS A 40 7.55 3.23 10.43
N ILE A 41 7.55 1.93 10.11
CA ILE A 41 6.74 0.92 10.81
C ILE A 41 7.57 0.13 11.81
N ASP A 42 8.84 -0.14 11.51
CA ASP A 42 9.73 -0.85 12.43
C ASP A 42 10.44 0.09 13.43
N SER A 43 10.20 1.40 13.34
CA SER A 43 10.74 2.38 14.27
C SER A 43 10.15 2.23 15.69
N SER A 44 10.96 2.54 16.70
CA SER A 44 10.54 2.48 18.12
C SER A 44 9.53 3.56 18.50
N GLU A 45 9.42 4.64 17.73
CA GLU A 45 8.55 5.78 18.00
C GLU A 45 7.41 5.85 16.99
N LYS A 46 6.39 5.00 17.19
CA LYS A 46 5.15 5.07 16.41
C LYS A 46 4.31 6.22 16.91
N ASN A 47 4.06 7.19 16.03
CA ASN A 47 3.17 8.31 16.31
C ASN A 47 1.78 8.15 15.68
N PHE A 48 1.40 6.94 15.27
CA PHE A 48 0.12 6.61 14.62
C PHE A 48 -0.52 5.37 15.26
N SER A 49 -1.85 5.28 15.26
CA SER A 49 -2.58 4.11 15.79
C SER A 49 -2.69 2.98 14.78
N SER A 50 -2.70 3.28 13.49
CA SER A 50 -2.79 2.29 12.41
C SER A 50 -2.08 2.80 11.16
N TRP A 51 -1.84 1.89 10.22
CA TRP A 51 -1.22 2.26 8.96
C TRP A 51 -1.82 1.51 7.78
N ARG A 52 -1.61 2.09 6.60
CA ARG A 52 -2.26 1.71 5.36
C ARG A 52 -1.30 1.86 4.20
N ILE A 53 -1.38 0.93 3.25
CA ILE A 53 -0.70 1.07 1.96
C ILE A 53 -1.71 1.64 0.98
N MET A 54 -1.40 2.81 0.42
CA MET A 54 -2.23 3.51 -0.56
C MET A 54 -1.64 3.31 -1.96
N LEU A 55 -2.34 2.57 -2.80
CA LEU A 55 -1.96 2.27 -4.18
C LEU A 55 -2.61 3.31 -5.13
N LEU A 56 -1.84 4.31 -5.52
CA LEU A 56 -2.28 5.44 -6.35
C LEU A 56 -1.96 5.20 -7.83
N ASP A 57 -2.97 5.29 -8.69
CA ASP A 57 -2.85 5.10 -10.14
C ASP A 57 -2.05 3.85 -10.51
N ALA A 58 -2.26 2.79 -9.71
CA ALA A 58 -1.39 1.64 -9.67
C ALA A 58 -1.79 0.51 -10.62
N PHE A 59 -2.92 0.64 -11.34
CA PHE A 59 -3.33 -0.34 -12.34
C PHE A 59 -2.62 -0.15 -13.70
N PRO A 60 -2.11 -1.21 -14.36
CA PRO A 60 -2.08 -2.59 -13.88
C PRO A 60 -1.05 -2.83 -12.78
N PHE A 61 -1.40 -3.76 -11.88
CA PHE A 61 -0.60 -4.18 -10.74
C PHE A 61 -0.32 -5.68 -10.84
N ASN A 62 0.93 -6.06 -11.05
CA ASN A 62 1.26 -7.45 -11.36
C ASN A 62 1.07 -8.39 -10.16
N THR A 63 0.99 -9.68 -10.47
CA THR A 63 0.78 -10.74 -9.47
C THR A 63 1.95 -10.89 -8.50
N TYR A 64 3.18 -10.55 -8.89
CA TYR A 64 4.34 -10.55 -7.99
C TYR A 64 4.19 -9.49 -6.88
N ALA A 65 3.70 -8.30 -7.22
CA ALA A 65 3.44 -7.23 -6.27
C ALA A 65 2.29 -7.60 -5.31
N LEU A 66 1.24 -8.26 -5.81
CA LEU A 66 0.21 -8.87 -4.97
C LEU A 66 0.80 -9.91 -4.01
N GLY A 67 1.62 -10.85 -4.53
CA GLY A 67 2.30 -11.85 -3.71
C GLY A 67 3.19 -11.23 -2.63
N HIS A 68 3.82 -10.09 -2.90
CA HIS A 68 4.60 -9.34 -1.91
C HIS A 68 3.72 -8.78 -0.79
N LEU A 69 2.57 -8.18 -1.11
CA LEU A 69 1.63 -7.69 -0.11
C LEU A 69 1.13 -8.84 0.80
N LEU A 70 0.81 -10.00 0.21
CA LEU A 70 0.46 -11.20 0.97
C LEU A 70 1.59 -11.65 1.88
N ARG A 71 2.84 -11.64 1.39
CA ARG A 71 4.01 -12.00 2.19
C ARG A 71 4.13 -11.13 3.44
N LEU A 72 3.98 -9.82 3.27
CA LEU A 72 4.04 -8.85 4.36
C LEU A 72 2.96 -9.12 5.42
N LYS A 73 1.72 -9.40 5.01
CA LYS A 73 0.60 -9.68 5.93
C LYS A 73 0.75 -11.03 6.63
N LEU A 74 1.02 -12.10 5.88
CA LEU A 74 0.92 -13.50 6.35
C LEU A 74 2.20 -14.04 6.99
N TYR A 75 3.37 -13.63 6.52
CA TYR A 75 4.65 -14.16 7.01
C TYR A 75 5.41 -13.17 7.88
N ASN A 76 5.35 -11.88 7.54
CA ASN A 76 5.98 -10.83 8.34
C ASN A 76 5.06 -10.29 9.46
N ASN A 77 3.79 -10.72 9.52
CA ASN A 77 2.79 -10.34 10.52
C ASN A 77 2.55 -8.82 10.61
N TYR A 78 2.70 -8.11 9.49
CA TYR A 78 2.38 -6.68 9.43
C TYR A 78 0.87 -6.45 9.40
N ASP A 79 0.35 -5.72 10.40
CA ASP A 79 -1.06 -5.36 10.42
C ASP A 79 -1.32 -4.01 9.74
N PHE A 80 -1.58 -4.07 8.42
CA PHE A 80 -1.99 -2.93 7.61
C PHE A 80 -3.30 -3.20 6.87
N THR A 81 -3.89 -2.11 6.39
CA THR A 81 -5.02 -2.10 5.46
C THR A 81 -4.58 -1.62 4.07
N LEU A 82 -5.38 -1.90 3.05
CA LEU A 82 -5.14 -1.46 1.68
C LEU A 82 -6.15 -0.38 1.28
N ALA A 83 -5.67 0.60 0.53
CA ALA A 83 -6.55 1.51 -0.19
C ALA A 83 -6.01 1.78 -1.59
N THR A 84 -6.91 2.14 -2.49
CA THR A 84 -6.57 2.57 -3.86
C THR A 84 -7.50 3.68 -4.32
N ASN A 85 -7.08 4.47 -5.31
CA ASN A 85 -7.94 5.42 -6.01
C ASN A 85 -8.43 4.87 -7.37
N ASP A 86 -8.09 3.62 -7.72
CA ASP A 86 -8.37 3.02 -9.01
C ASP A 86 -9.37 1.86 -8.89
N TYR A 87 -10.53 2.01 -9.53
CA TYR A 87 -11.58 0.97 -9.53
C TYR A 87 -11.16 -0.32 -10.24
N HIS A 88 -10.30 -0.25 -11.28
CA HIS A 88 -9.82 -1.47 -11.94
C HIS A 88 -8.90 -2.26 -11.03
N LEU A 89 -8.13 -1.57 -10.17
CA LEU A 89 -7.32 -2.24 -9.16
C LEU A 89 -8.19 -2.85 -8.07
N LEU A 90 -9.25 -2.16 -7.64
CA LEU A 90 -10.21 -2.72 -6.70
C LEU A 90 -10.85 -4.01 -7.23
N GLU A 91 -11.36 -4.00 -8.47
CA GLU A 91 -11.92 -5.18 -9.14
C GLU A 91 -10.91 -6.33 -9.22
N LEU A 92 -9.64 -6.01 -9.56
CA LEU A 92 -8.57 -7.01 -9.57
C LEU A 92 -8.40 -7.65 -8.19
N LEU A 93 -8.32 -6.85 -7.12
CA LEU A 93 -8.16 -7.33 -5.74
C LEU A 93 -9.36 -8.18 -5.29
N GLU A 94 -10.58 -7.77 -5.64
CA GLU A 94 -11.79 -8.54 -5.36
C GLU A 94 -11.80 -9.88 -6.11
N SER A 95 -11.37 -9.90 -7.37
CA SER A 95 -11.34 -11.11 -8.20
C SER A 95 -10.40 -12.20 -7.67
N VAL A 96 -9.36 -11.80 -6.93
CA VAL A 96 -8.40 -12.71 -6.27
C VAL A 96 -8.68 -12.87 -4.78
N GLU A 97 -9.87 -12.47 -4.33
CA GLU A 97 -10.34 -12.58 -2.94
C GLU A 97 -9.41 -11.94 -1.91
N PHE A 98 -8.67 -10.89 -2.29
CA PHE A 98 -7.78 -10.16 -1.36
C PHE A 98 -8.53 -9.58 -0.17
N SER A 99 -9.82 -9.28 -0.33
CA SER A 99 -10.72 -8.81 0.72
C SER A 99 -10.89 -9.80 1.88
N THR A 100 -10.58 -11.09 1.68
CA THR A 100 -10.58 -12.10 2.76
C THR A 100 -9.41 -11.94 3.73
N MET A 101 -8.31 -11.34 3.27
CA MET A 101 -7.07 -11.17 4.04
C MET A 101 -6.81 -9.70 4.41
N PHE A 102 -7.32 -8.78 3.61
CA PHE A 102 -7.11 -7.34 3.75
C PHE A 102 -8.44 -6.61 3.85
N SER A 103 -8.52 -5.62 4.74
CA SER A 103 -9.50 -4.56 4.57
C SER A 103 -9.04 -3.69 3.40
N VAL A 104 -9.77 -3.74 2.29
CA VAL A 104 -9.52 -2.94 1.07
C VAL A 104 -10.58 -1.83 0.98
N SER A 105 -10.18 -0.63 0.53
CA SER A 105 -11.09 0.52 0.37
C SER A 105 -10.73 1.37 -0.85
N ILE A 106 -11.72 2.06 -1.41
CA ILE A 106 -11.52 3.10 -2.42
C ILE A 106 -11.39 4.45 -1.72
N GLU A 107 -10.29 5.17 -1.92
CA GLU A 107 -10.01 6.46 -1.27
C GLU A 107 -9.34 7.46 -2.23
N HIS A 108 -9.51 8.75 -1.94
CA HIS A 108 -8.76 9.80 -2.62
C HIS A 108 -7.33 9.89 -2.05
N ASP A 109 -6.42 10.45 -2.85
CA ASP A 109 -5.03 10.67 -2.44
C ASP A 109 -4.95 11.45 -1.11
N PRO A 110 -4.40 10.84 -0.03
CA PRO A 110 -4.32 11.49 1.28
C PRO A 110 -3.38 12.69 1.30
N ARG A 111 -2.51 12.85 0.28
CA ARG A 111 -1.55 13.96 0.16
C ARG A 111 -2.20 15.27 -0.29
N VAL A 112 -3.39 15.21 -0.90
CA VAL A 112 -4.03 16.36 -1.56
C VAL A 112 -5.04 17.09 -0.66
N TYR A 113 -5.39 16.53 0.50
CA TYR A 113 -6.34 17.17 1.41
C TYR A 113 -5.73 18.42 2.07
N LYS A 114 -6.35 19.57 1.82
CA LYS A 114 -6.08 20.79 2.60
C LYS A 114 -6.61 20.55 4.01
N SER A 115 -5.72 20.66 5.00
CA SER A 115 -6.13 20.87 6.40
C SER A 115 -7.08 22.05 6.42
N THR A 116 -8.36 21.77 6.65
CA THR A 116 -9.37 22.81 6.89
C THR A 116 -9.37 23.13 8.37
#